data_AF-A0A1X0T2Z5-F1
#
_entry.id   AF-A0A1X0T2Z5-F1
#
_cell.length_a   1.000
_cell.length_b   1.000
_cell.length_c   1.000
_cell.angle_alpha   90.00
_cell.angle_beta   90.00
_cell.angle_gamma   90.00
#
_symmetry.space_group_name_H-M   'P 1'
#
loop_
_entity.id
_entity.type
_entity.pdbx_description
1 polymer ?
#
loop_
_entity_poly.entity_id
_entity_poly.type
_entity_poly.pdbx_seq_one_letter_code
_entity_poly.pdbx_strand_id
1 'polypeptide(L)' 'MPVHPICHRTLHATFTNHELGRMAGDGEALAGRAELAPFLRWIADKPPDFHAPTRRRK' A
#
# COMPACT_ATOMS: atom_id res chain seq x y z
N MET A 1 14.14 4.98 4.62
CA MET A 1 13.83 4.99 3.17
C MET A 1 12.51 5.70 2.96
N PRO A 2 12.44 6.74 2.10
CA PRO A 2 11.18 7.41 1.80
C PRO A 2 10.29 6.49 0.96
N VAL A 3 9.03 6.33 1.37
CA VAL A 3 8.01 5.62 0.60
C VAL A 3 7.31 6.65 -0.31
N HIS A 4 7.06 6.29 -1.58
CA HIS A 4 6.37 7.17 -2.50
C HIS A 4 4.97 7.57 -1.94
N PRO A 5 4.54 8.84 -2.02
CA PRO A 5 3.31 9.32 -1.37
C PRO A 5 2.05 8.56 -1.75
N ILE A 6 1.94 8.03 -2.97
CA ILE A 6 0.79 7.22 -3.37
C ILE A 6 0.76 5.87 -2.66
N CYS A 7 1.93 5.23 -2.50
CA CYS A 7 2.05 3.92 -1.86
C CYS A 7 1.72 4.04 -0.37
N HIS A 8 2.29 5.07 0.29
CA HIS A 8 1.99 5.36 1.69
C HIS A 8 0.50 5.62 1.93
N ARG A 9 -0.13 6.46 1.08
CA ARG A 9 -1.58 6.75 1.18
C ARG A 9 -2.42 5.49 0.95
N THR A 10 -2.05 4.62 0.02
CA THR A 10 -2.77 3.37 -0.22
C THR A 10 -2.67 2.43 0.97
N LEU A 11 -1.49 2.26 1.57
CA LEU A 11 -1.32 1.41 2.75
C LEU A 11 -2.27 1.84 3.88
N HIS A 12 -2.32 3.14 4.20
CA HIS A 12 -3.25 3.65 5.24
C HIS A 12 -4.72 3.71 4.80
N ALA A 13 -5.01 3.60 3.51
CA ALA A 13 -6.39 3.48 3.01
C ALA A 13 -6.88 2.03 3.04
N THR A 14 -5.97 1.05 3.02
CA THR A 14 -6.27 -0.38 3.00
C THR A 14 -6.16 -1.01 4.39
N PHE A 15 -5.20 -0.57 5.21
CA PHE A 15 -4.88 -1.16 6.51
C PHE A 15 -4.79 -0.11 7.62
N THR A 16 -5.12 -0.53 8.83
CA THR A 16 -4.87 0.23 10.05
C THR A 16 -3.41 0.10 10.50
N ASN A 17 -2.95 1.02 11.35
CA ASN A 17 -1.61 0.92 11.93
C ASN A 17 -1.42 -0.36 12.76
N HIS A 18 -2.50 -0.85 13.38
CA HIS A 18 -2.45 -2.09 14.17
C HIS A 18 -2.20 -3.31 13.27
N GLU A 19 -2.93 -3.41 12.16
CA GLU A 19 -2.73 -4.50 11.18
C GLU A 19 -1.34 -4.45 10.56
N LEU A 20 -0.86 -3.27 10.18
CA LEU A 20 0.50 -3.09 9.65
C LEU A 20 1.57 -3.49 10.67
N GLY A 21 1.40 -3.11 11.93
CA GLY A 21 2.31 -3.49 13.02
C GLY A 21 2.33 -5.00 13.25
N ARG A 22 1.16 -5.64 13.21
CA ARG A 22 1.04 -7.10 13.29
C ARG A 22 1.76 -7.78 12.14
N MET A 23 1.49 -7.39 10.90
CA MET A 23 2.14 -7.97 9.70
C MET A 23 3.66 -7.83 9.78
N ALA A 24 4.16 -6.68 10.24
CA ALA A 24 5.59 -6.47 10.44
C ALA A 24 6.19 -7.38 11.52
N GLY A 25 5.47 -7.61 12.62
CA GLY A 25 5.89 -8.54 13.68
C GLY A 25 5.86 -10.00 13.28
N ASP A 26 4.86 -10.38 12.46
CA ASP A 26 4.67 -11.75 11.95
C ASP A 26 5.56 -12.05 10.73
N GLY A 27 6.27 -11.04 10.19
CA GLY A 27 7.11 -11.17 9.00
C GLY A 27 6.32 -11.34 7.70
N GLU A 28 5.04 -10.99 7.70
CA GLU A 28 4.17 -11.09 6.53
C GLU A 28 4.54 -10.03 5.48
N ALA A 29 4.77 -10.48 4.24
CA ALA A 29 4.98 -9.57 3.13
C ALA A 29 3.66 -8.87 2.76
N LEU A 30 3.63 -7.54 2.88
CA LEU A 30 2.48 -6.71 2.44
C LEU A 30 2.07 -7.00 0.99
N ALA A 31 3.04 -7.36 0.14
CA ALA A 31 2.80 -7.71 -1.26
C ALA A 31 1.95 -8.98 -1.45
N GLY A 32 1.88 -9.86 -0.45
CA GLY A 32 1.06 -11.07 -0.46
C GLY A 32 -0.41 -10.85 -0.10
N ARG A 33 -0.80 -9.64 0.33
CA ARG A 33 -2.16 -9.33 0.75
C ARG A 33 -3.09 -9.16 -0.45
N ALA A 34 -4.17 -9.94 -0.51
CA ALA A 34 -5.16 -9.89 -1.58
C ALA A 34 -5.80 -8.51 -1.73
N GLU A 35 -5.94 -7.78 -0.62
CA GLU A 35 -6.49 -6.41 -0.56
C GLU A 35 -5.59 -5.39 -1.27
N LEU A 36 -4.29 -5.66 -1.36
CA LEU A 36 -3.29 -4.79 -2.00
C LEU A 36 -2.96 -5.22 -3.45
N ALA A 37 -3.22 -6.47 -3.81
CA ALA A 37 -2.90 -7.03 -5.14
C ALA A 37 -3.42 -6.21 -6.34
N PRO A 38 -4.67 -5.67 -6.34
CA PRO A 38 -5.14 -4.83 -7.44
C PRO A 38 -4.35 -3.54 -7.60
N PHE A 39 -3.96 -2.92 -6.50
CA PHE A 39 -3.15 -1.70 -6.50
C PHE A 39 -1.73 -1.99 -7.01
N LEU A 40 -1.11 -3.08 -6.54
CA LEU A 40 0.24 -3.46 -6.97
C LEU A 40 0.31 -3.72 -8.47
N ARG A 41 -0.68 -4.42 -9.02
CA ARG A 41 -0.80 -4.63 -10.47
C ARG A 41 -0.93 -3.33 -11.25
N TRP A 42 -1.63 -2.34 -10.70
CA TRP A 42 -1.89 -1.07 -11.36
C TRP A 42 -0.74 -0.05 -11.24
N ILE A 43 0.04 -0.11 -10.16
CA ILE A 43 1.17 0.82 -9.93
C ILE A 43 2.47 0.33 -10.57
N ALA A 44 2.60 -0.97 -10.86
CA ALA A 44 3.85 -1.59 -11.32
C ALA A 44 4.39 -1.04 -12.65
N ASP A 45 3.53 -0.51 -13.51
CA ASP A 45 3.86 0.06 -14.83
C ASP A 45 3.94 1.60 -14.80
N LYS A 46 3.85 2.23 -13.62
CA LYS A 46 3.82 3.69 -13.50
C LYS A 46 5.22 4.28 -13.26
N PRO A 47 5.49 5.49 -13.79
CA PRO A 47 6.73 6.22 -13.49
C PRO A 47 6.94 6.47 -11.98
N PRO A 48 8.19 6.59 -11.49
CA PRO A 48 8.49 6.86 -10.09
C PRO A 48 7.92 8.17 -9.53
N ASP A 49 7.66 9.15 -10.40
CA ASP A 49 7.10 10.47 -10.11
C ASP A 49 5.57 10.54 -10.33
N PHE A 50 4.94 9.40 -10.65
CA PHE A 50 3.52 9.32 -10.96
C PHE A 50 2.63 9.75 -9.77
N HIS A 51 1.69 10.65 -10.03
CA HIS A 51 0.73 11.12 -9.03
C HIS A 51 -0.72 10.80 -9.41
N ALA A 52 -1.48 10.27 -8.45
CA ALA A 52 -2.92 10.08 -8.55
C ALA A 52 -3.59 10.18 -7.17
N PRO A 53 -4.89 10.53 -7.12
CA PRO A 53 -5.65 10.56 -5.87
C PRO A 53 -5.90 9.14 -5.34
N THR A 54 -5.66 8.92 -4.04
CA THR A 54 -5.99 7.67 -3.35
C THR A 54 -7.38 7.79 -2.73
N ARG A 55 -8.34 6.99 -3.20
CA ARG A 55 -9.69 6.93 -2.58
C ARG A 55 -9.60 6.14 -1.27
N ARG A 56 -10.06 6.73 -0.16
CA ARG A 56 -10.21 6.01 1.11
C ARG A 56 -11.46 5.14 1.06
N ARG A 57 -11.40 3.94 1.64
CA ARG A 57 -12.61 3.18 1.96
C ARG A 57 -13.38 3.98 3.02
N LYS A 58 -14.70 4.07 2.84
CA LYS A 58 -15.60 4.80 3.72
C LYS A 58 -16.06 3.89 4.84
#